data_AF-A0A537F1T0-F1
#
_entry.id   AF-A0A537F1T0-F1
#
_cell.length_a   1.000
_cell.length_b   1.000
_cell.length_c   1.000
_cell.angle_alpha   90.00
_cell.angle_beta   90.00
_cell.angle_gamma   90.00
#
_symmetry.space_group_name_H-M   'P 1'
#
loop_
_entity.id
_entity.type
_entity.pdbx_description
1 polymer ?
#
loop_
_entity_poly.entity_id
_entity_poly.type
_entity_poly.pdbx_seq_one_letter_code
_entity_poly.pdbx_strand_id
1 'polypeptide(L)'
;MSENKPGLRKAVTMRYAVALYMSSVLGSGVLVLPGLAAQIAGPASLLAWLLLSLASYPLAYTFASLSARKHESGGVYSFARESFGLQMADAVGWLFIVWYVTGAPVVTVIAARYLSYAIPLSNTMIYVVAALIILGTFLINYRGIVISGKVQLAVIVAIVGLLLTAVIASAPLVRVENFSPFFPYGILPVGVAAALIFWSYLGYENVSNVAEEFKNPERDFHRSIVLSVVVISALYLSVSMATVGTQAYRAGGSVAPFAAILSNALGVYGGVSTGVLAVFIIFGTVNAYTTGMSRVVYSLAKEGGLPKSVARIHPKTGVPHLSLGLL
;
A
#
# COMPACT_ATOMS: atom_id res chain seq x y z
N MET A 1 22.69 32.97 18.56
CA MET A 1 22.32 32.65 17.16
C MET A 1 21.97 31.17 17.11
N SER A 2 20.68 30.79 17.06
CA SER A 2 20.32 29.37 16.91
C SER A 2 20.62 28.97 15.47
N GLU A 3 21.73 28.26 15.26
CA GLU A 3 21.94 27.51 14.03
C GLU A 3 20.67 26.68 13.78
N ASN A 4 20.08 26.90 12.61
CA ASN A 4 18.84 26.29 12.17
C ASN A 4 19.12 24.78 11.97
N LYS A 5 19.04 23.99 13.05
CA LYS A 5 19.32 22.55 13.00
C LYS A 5 18.45 21.95 11.89
N PRO A 6 19.02 21.20 10.94
CA PRO A 6 18.25 20.60 9.87
C PRO A 6 17.19 19.67 10.47
N GLY A 7 15.93 20.00 10.24
CA GLY A 7 14.75 19.26 10.71
C GLY A 7 13.94 18.71 9.54
N LEU A 8 12.98 17.84 9.85
CA LEU A 8 12.06 17.31 8.84
C LEU A 8 11.19 18.43 8.26
N ARG A 9 10.93 18.36 6.95
CA ARG A 9 10.27 19.44 6.23
C ARG A 9 8.75 19.26 6.26
N LYS A 10 8.04 20.22 6.86
CA LYS A 10 6.56 20.30 6.81
C LYS A 10 6.05 20.54 5.39
N ALA A 11 5.75 19.47 4.68
CA ALA A 11 5.45 19.47 3.24
C ALA A 11 4.25 18.60 2.87
N VAL A 12 3.83 17.67 3.73
CA VAL A 12 2.70 16.78 3.48
C VAL A 12 1.40 17.60 3.62
N THR A 13 0.64 17.61 2.54
CA THR A 13 -0.69 18.22 2.44
C THR A 13 -1.73 17.13 2.38
N MET A 14 -3.01 17.43 2.67
CA MET A 14 -4.10 16.46 2.58
C MET A 14 -4.07 15.58 1.32
N ARG A 15 -3.89 16.15 0.12
CA ARG A 15 -3.81 15.38 -1.14
C ARG A 15 -2.65 14.38 -1.18
N TYR A 16 -1.51 14.72 -0.58
CA TYR A 16 -0.36 13.82 -0.50
C TYR A 16 -0.57 12.75 0.57
N ALA A 17 -1.21 13.10 1.69
CA ALA A 17 -1.59 12.14 2.71
C ALA A 17 -2.56 11.09 2.14
N VAL A 18 -3.58 11.50 1.38
CA VAL A 18 -4.49 10.58 0.67
C VAL A 18 -3.71 9.67 -0.28
N ALA A 19 -2.82 10.24 -1.09
CA ALA A 19 -2.01 9.43 -2.01
C ALA A 19 -1.11 8.42 -1.28
N LEU A 20 -0.53 8.80 -0.15
CA LEU A 20 0.26 7.90 0.70
C LEU A 20 -0.60 6.79 1.30
N TYR A 21 -1.75 7.12 1.93
CA TYR A 21 -2.67 6.13 2.48
C TYR A 21 -3.12 5.14 1.41
N MET A 22 -3.62 5.67 0.29
CA MET A 22 -4.10 4.84 -0.81
C MET A 22 -3.00 3.94 -1.36
N SER A 23 -1.76 4.41 -1.49
CA SER A 23 -0.69 3.58 -2.06
C SER A 23 -0.08 2.60 -1.05
N SER A 24 -0.12 2.92 0.24
CA SER A 24 0.26 1.98 1.30
C SER A 24 -0.72 0.82 1.41
N VAL A 25 -2.01 1.08 1.21
CA VAL A 25 -3.08 0.07 1.37
C VAL A 25 -3.40 -0.65 0.05
N LEU A 26 -3.51 0.08 -1.07
CA LEU A 26 -3.67 -0.50 -2.42
C LEU A 26 -2.33 -1.07 -2.90
N GLY A 27 -1.90 -2.16 -2.28
CA GLY A 27 -0.72 -2.91 -2.66
C GLY A 27 -1.04 -4.10 -3.57
N SER A 28 -0.16 -5.11 -3.56
CA SER A 28 -0.31 -6.33 -4.37
C SER A 28 -1.62 -7.08 -4.12
N GLY A 29 -2.27 -6.86 -2.97
CA GLY A 29 -3.54 -7.47 -2.61
C GLY A 29 -4.65 -7.25 -3.64
N VAL A 30 -4.77 -6.04 -4.20
CA VAL A 30 -5.82 -5.70 -5.19
C VAL A 30 -5.76 -6.56 -6.45
N LEU A 31 -4.56 -7.05 -6.81
CA LEU A 31 -4.34 -7.80 -8.05
C LEU A 31 -4.74 -9.27 -7.92
N VAL A 32 -4.62 -9.85 -6.72
CA VAL A 32 -4.66 -11.31 -6.51
C VAL A 32 -5.82 -11.72 -5.59
N LEU A 33 -6.04 -10.97 -4.51
CA LEU A 33 -6.94 -11.38 -3.44
C LEU A 33 -8.42 -11.43 -3.85
N PRO A 34 -8.95 -10.57 -4.73
CA PRO A 34 -10.33 -10.73 -5.23
C PRO A 34 -10.57 -12.11 -5.86
N GLY A 35 -9.57 -12.65 -6.57
CA GLY A 35 -9.64 -13.96 -7.20
C GLY A 35 -9.55 -15.10 -6.23
N LEU A 36 -8.53 -15.07 -5.37
CA LEU A 36 -8.33 -16.11 -4.37
C LEU A 36 -9.54 -16.17 -3.42
N ALA A 37 -10.06 -15.02 -2.99
CA ALA A 37 -11.26 -14.95 -2.18
C ALA A 37 -12.48 -15.53 -2.90
N ALA A 38 -12.67 -15.22 -4.19
CA ALA A 38 -13.76 -15.78 -4.99
C ALA A 38 -13.57 -17.28 -5.29
N GLN A 39 -12.34 -17.78 -5.39
CA GLN A 39 -12.07 -19.23 -5.49
C GLN A 39 -12.45 -19.95 -4.20
N ILE A 40 -12.20 -19.33 -3.04
CA ILE A 40 -12.47 -19.93 -1.72
C ILE A 40 -13.96 -19.86 -1.36
N ALA A 41 -14.59 -18.69 -1.53
CA ALA A 41 -15.94 -18.42 -1.02
C ALA A 41 -16.98 -18.15 -2.12
N GLY A 42 -16.59 -18.13 -3.41
CA GLY A 42 -17.48 -17.78 -4.49
C GLY A 42 -18.00 -16.34 -4.38
N PRO A 43 -19.26 -16.08 -4.79
CA PRO A 43 -19.89 -14.77 -4.63
C PRO A 43 -19.96 -14.28 -3.18
N ALA A 44 -20.02 -15.19 -2.20
CA ALA A 44 -20.02 -14.84 -0.78
C ALA A 44 -18.73 -14.14 -0.31
N SER A 45 -17.63 -14.21 -1.07
CA SER A 45 -16.43 -13.41 -0.80
C SER A 45 -16.70 -11.90 -0.76
N LEU A 46 -17.73 -11.42 -1.46
CA LEU A 46 -18.16 -10.02 -1.42
C LEU A 46 -18.61 -9.59 -0.02
N LEU A 47 -19.20 -10.51 0.75
CA LEU A 47 -19.56 -10.25 2.15
C LEU A 47 -18.32 -10.01 3.00
N ALA A 48 -17.25 -10.81 2.80
CA ALA A 48 -15.99 -10.62 3.50
C ALA A 48 -15.35 -9.26 3.16
N TRP A 49 -15.34 -8.88 1.87
CA TRP A 49 -14.86 -7.56 1.44
C TRP A 49 -15.64 -6.40 2.06
N LEU A 50 -16.96 -6.52 2.14
CA LEU A 50 -17.83 -5.51 2.75
C LEU A 50 -17.57 -5.39 4.26
N LEU A 51 -17.56 -6.52 4.98
CA LEU A 51 -17.34 -6.53 6.43
C LEU A 51 -15.97 -5.98 6.80
N LEU A 52 -14.92 -6.35 6.06
CA LEU A 52 -13.57 -5.83 6.28
C LEU A 52 -13.42 -4.36 5.88
N SER A 53 -14.12 -3.91 4.83
CA SER A 53 -14.20 -2.47 4.51
C SER A 53 -14.70 -1.68 5.72
N LEU A 54 -15.81 -2.12 6.32
CA LEU A 54 -16.40 -1.48 7.49
C LEU A 54 -15.50 -1.58 8.72
N ALA A 55 -14.91 -2.75 8.97
CA ALA A 55 -14.01 -2.99 10.09
C ALA A 55 -12.67 -2.24 9.98
N SER A 56 -12.24 -1.91 8.76
CA SER A 56 -11.01 -1.14 8.53
C SER A 56 -11.13 0.31 9.00
N TYR A 57 -12.34 0.88 8.99
CA TYR A 57 -12.55 2.28 9.35
C TYR A 57 -12.19 2.58 10.83
N PRO A 58 -12.70 1.86 11.85
CA PRO A 58 -12.29 2.07 13.24
C PRO A 58 -10.78 1.91 13.48
N LEU A 59 -10.16 0.93 12.82
CA LEU A 59 -8.72 0.71 12.91
C LEU A 59 -7.95 1.91 12.36
N ALA A 60 -8.30 2.34 11.15
CA ALA A 60 -7.70 3.50 10.51
C ALA A 60 -7.91 4.75 11.37
N TYR A 61 -9.14 5.00 11.81
CA TYR A 61 -9.48 6.15 12.66
C TYR A 61 -8.65 6.22 13.95
N THR A 62 -8.29 5.08 14.54
CA THR A 62 -7.41 5.02 15.71
C THR A 62 -6.03 5.58 15.39
N PHE A 63 -5.41 5.17 14.28
CA PHE A 63 -4.10 5.70 13.86
C PHE A 63 -4.16 7.20 13.54
N ALA A 64 -5.22 7.67 12.87
CA ALA A 64 -5.38 9.11 12.62
C ALA A 64 -5.55 9.90 13.93
N SER A 65 -6.33 9.39 14.88
CA SER A 65 -6.56 10.06 16.16
C SER A 65 -5.29 10.16 17.00
N LEU A 66 -4.46 9.11 17.02
CA LEU A 66 -3.17 9.14 17.72
C LEU A 66 -2.19 10.10 17.05
N SER A 67 -2.10 10.05 15.71
CA SER A 67 -1.20 10.91 14.92
C SER A 67 -1.59 12.39 14.96
N ALA A 68 -2.89 12.70 15.05
CA ALA A 68 -3.40 14.06 15.17
C ALA A 68 -3.23 14.67 16.57
N ARG A 69 -3.08 13.84 17.61
CA ARG A 69 -2.80 14.32 18.98
C ARG A 69 -1.31 14.54 19.21
N LYS A 70 -0.47 13.63 18.72
CA LYS A 70 1.00 13.69 18.85
C LYS A 70 1.66 13.67 17.49
N HIS A 71 2.16 14.83 17.10
CA HIS A 71 2.81 15.09 15.82
C HIS A 71 4.27 14.66 15.82
N GLU A 72 4.53 13.37 16.08
CA GLU A 72 5.88 12.82 16.15
C GLU A 72 6.14 11.80 15.03
N SER A 73 7.36 11.79 14.52
CA SER A 73 7.80 10.83 13.50
C SER A 73 7.95 9.45 14.11
N GLY A 74 7.74 8.41 13.30
CA GLY A 74 7.89 7.01 13.72
C GLY A 74 6.59 6.29 14.07
N GLY A 75 5.46 7.00 14.10
CA GLY A 75 4.12 6.39 14.09
C GLY A 75 3.93 5.33 15.18
N VAL A 76 3.78 4.07 14.77
CA VAL A 76 3.55 2.93 15.69
C VAL A 76 4.68 2.79 16.72
N TYR A 77 5.94 3.08 16.35
CA TYR A 77 7.06 3.12 17.30
C TYR A 77 6.79 4.13 18.43
N SER A 78 6.37 5.34 18.06
CA SER A 78 6.12 6.42 19.02
C SER A 78 4.89 6.14 19.89
N PHE A 79 3.86 5.48 19.34
CA PHE A 79 2.70 5.03 20.11
C PHE A 79 3.08 3.96 21.15
N ALA A 80 3.90 2.97 20.74
CA ALA A 80 4.39 1.94 21.65
C ALA A 80 5.28 2.52 22.76
N ARG A 81 6.15 3.48 22.42
CA ARG A 81 7.00 4.18 23.40
C ARG A 81 6.20 4.88 24.47
N GLU A 82 5.14 5.58 24.06
CA GLU A 82 4.29 6.32 24.99
C GLU A 82 3.49 5.40 25.91
N SER A 83 2.94 4.31 25.37
CA SER A 83 2.04 3.43 26.12
C SER A 83 2.77 2.37 26.96
N PHE A 84 3.93 1.89 26.49
CA PHE A 84 4.61 0.72 27.05
C PHE A 84 6.10 0.95 27.34
N GLY A 85 6.64 2.14 27.05
CA GLY A 85 8.05 2.48 27.27
C GLY A 85 8.97 2.08 26.12
N LEU A 86 10.25 2.45 26.27
CA LEU A 86 11.27 2.32 25.21
C LEU A 86 11.55 0.87 24.80
N GLN A 87 11.54 -0.09 25.73
CA GLN A 87 11.84 -1.50 25.41
C GLN A 87 10.85 -2.08 24.41
N MET A 88 9.55 -1.82 24.60
CA MET A 88 8.51 -2.26 23.67
C MET A 88 8.59 -1.50 22.36
N ALA A 89 8.87 -0.19 22.41
CA ALA A 89 9.06 0.61 21.20
C ALA A 89 10.20 0.06 20.34
N ASP A 90 11.34 -0.26 20.93
CA ASP A 90 12.50 -0.79 20.20
C ASP A 90 12.18 -2.15 19.57
N ALA A 91 11.48 -3.04 20.29
CA ALA A 91 11.00 -4.31 19.74
C ALA A 91 10.08 -4.08 18.53
N VAL A 92 9.11 -3.16 18.63
CA VAL A 92 8.21 -2.79 17.54
C VAL A 92 8.99 -2.19 16.36
N GLY A 93 9.94 -1.28 16.61
CA GLY A 93 10.78 -0.67 15.58
C GLY A 93 11.55 -1.71 14.78
N TRP A 94 12.21 -2.65 15.46
CA TRP A 94 12.93 -3.75 14.82
C TRP A 94 12.01 -4.69 14.03
N LEU A 95 10.84 -5.03 14.57
CA LEU A 95 9.86 -5.86 13.84
C LEU A 95 9.42 -5.19 12.54
N PHE A 96 9.13 -3.89 12.55
CA PHE A 96 8.75 -3.14 11.35
C PHE A 96 9.91 -3.02 10.34
N ILE A 97 11.16 -2.84 10.82
CA ILE A 97 12.34 -2.81 9.95
C ILE A 97 12.52 -4.16 9.25
N VAL A 98 12.51 -5.27 9.99
CA VAL A 98 12.65 -6.62 9.43
C VAL A 98 11.51 -6.92 8.45
N TRP A 99 10.27 -6.58 8.83
CA TRP A 99 9.11 -6.74 7.97
C TRP A 99 9.26 -6.00 6.64
N TYR A 100 9.73 -4.74 6.67
CA TYR A 100 9.89 -3.97 5.44
C TYR A 100 11.07 -4.45 4.58
N VAL A 101 12.25 -4.68 5.17
CA VAL A 101 13.46 -5.10 4.45
C VAL A 101 13.27 -6.48 3.79
N THR A 102 12.48 -7.36 4.40
CA THR A 102 12.13 -8.65 3.80
C THR A 102 10.96 -8.55 2.81
N GLY A 103 9.96 -7.71 3.10
CA GLY A 103 8.76 -7.56 2.28
C GLY A 103 8.98 -6.84 0.95
N ALA A 104 9.75 -5.74 0.95
CA ALA A 104 9.98 -4.91 -0.24
C ALA A 104 10.61 -5.69 -1.42
N PRO A 105 11.65 -6.52 -1.22
CA PRO A 105 12.17 -7.39 -2.28
C PRO A 105 11.13 -8.40 -2.81
N VAL A 106 10.32 -9.00 -1.93
CA VAL A 106 9.31 -9.99 -2.34
C VAL A 106 8.26 -9.35 -3.25
N VAL A 107 7.71 -8.20 -2.85
CA VAL A 107 6.67 -7.54 -3.65
C VAL A 107 7.23 -6.99 -4.96
N THR A 108 8.45 -6.47 -4.98
CA THR A 108 9.08 -5.96 -6.24
C THR A 108 9.36 -7.08 -7.23
N VAL A 109 9.73 -8.28 -6.76
CA VAL A 109 9.81 -9.48 -7.61
C VAL A 109 8.44 -9.87 -8.16
N ILE A 110 7.37 -9.77 -7.36
CA ILE A 110 6.00 -9.99 -7.86
C ILE A 110 5.68 -8.99 -8.98
N ALA A 111 6.01 -7.70 -8.82
CA ALA A 111 5.80 -6.69 -9.85
C ALA A 111 6.51 -7.04 -11.15
N ALA A 112 7.79 -7.43 -11.04
CA ALA A 112 8.61 -7.81 -12.19
C ALA A 112 8.08 -9.08 -12.88
N ARG A 113 7.53 -10.05 -12.12
CA ARG A 113 6.85 -11.22 -12.68
C ARG A 113 5.56 -10.86 -13.41
N TYR A 114 4.82 -9.87 -12.92
CA TYR A 114 3.66 -9.36 -13.65
C TYR A 114 4.06 -8.60 -14.92
N LEU A 115 5.20 -7.91 -14.91
CA LEU A 115 5.73 -7.28 -16.11
C LEU A 115 6.05 -8.31 -17.22
N SER A 116 6.32 -9.57 -16.86
CA SER A 116 6.51 -10.66 -17.82
C SER A 116 5.29 -10.93 -18.72
N TYR A 117 4.08 -10.49 -18.34
CA TYR A 117 2.89 -10.54 -19.21
C TYR A 117 2.92 -9.50 -20.33
N ALA A 118 3.66 -8.42 -20.14
CA ALA A 118 3.83 -7.38 -21.14
C ALA A 118 5.03 -7.65 -22.05
N ILE A 119 6.15 -8.07 -21.43
CA ILE A 119 7.43 -8.26 -22.10
C ILE A 119 8.05 -9.53 -21.53
N PRO A 120 8.43 -10.55 -22.33
CA PRO A 120 9.01 -11.77 -21.79
C PRO A 120 10.36 -11.48 -21.11
N LEU A 121 10.43 -11.67 -19.79
CA LEU A 121 11.64 -11.46 -18.98
C LEU A 121 12.22 -12.79 -18.52
N SER A 122 13.56 -12.92 -18.56
CA SER A 122 14.27 -14.02 -17.92
C SER A 122 14.27 -13.88 -16.39
N ASN A 123 14.58 -14.97 -15.66
CA ASN A 123 14.67 -14.93 -14.19
C ASN A 123 15.65 -13.87 -13.69
N THR A 124 16.79 -13.69 -14.36
CA THR A 124 17.77 -12.65 -14.00
C THR A 124 17.20 -11.25 -14.22
N MET A 125 16.50 -11.02 -15.34
CA MET A 125 15.87 -9.73 -15.63
C MET A 125 14.79 -9.37 -14.60
N ILE A 126 14.04 -10.35 -14.09
CA ILE A 126 13.04 -10.14 -13.03
C ILE A 126 13.70 -9.54 -11.78
N TYR A 127 14.82 -10.11 -11.32
CA TYR A 127 15.55 -9.59 -10.16
C TYR A 127 16.17 -8.22 -10.42
N VAL A 128 16.66 -7.97 -11.65
CA VAL A 128 17.16 -6.64 -12.05
C VAL A 128 16.04 -5.60 -12.00
N VAL A 129 14.86 -5.88 -12.58
CA VAL A 129 13.70 -4.98 -12.53
C VAL A 129 13.27 -4.72 -11.09
N ALA A 130 13.22 -5.75 -10.24
CA ALA A 130 12.87 -5.61 -8.83
C ALA A 130 13.86 -4.67 -8.10
N ALA A 131 15.17 -4.86 -8.31
CA ALA A 131 16.20 -3.99 -7.76
C ALA A 131 16.10 -2.55 -8.29
N LEU A 132 15.77 -2.36 -9.56
CA LEU A 132 15.56 -1.03 -10.15
C LEU A 132 14.34 -0.31 -9.56
N ILE A 133 13.26 -1.04 -9.23
CA ILE A 133 12.09 -0.46 -8.55
C ILE A 133 12.52 0.08 -7.18
N ILE A 134 13.21 -0.73 -6.36
CA ILE A 134 13.71 -0.33 -5.04
C ILE A 134 14.68 0.85 -5.14
N LEU A 135 15.63 0.80 -6.08
CA LEU A 135 16.56 1.89 -6.32
C LEU A 135 15.82 3.18 -6.74
N GLY A 136 14.80 3.05 -7.58
CA GLY A 136 13.95 4.16 -8.00
C GLY A 136 13.23 4.82 -6.82
N THR A 137 12.60 4.04 -5.94
CA THR A 137 11.93 4.57 -4.75
C THR A 137 12.94 5.20 -3.77
N PHE A 138 14.11 4.60 -3.60
CA PHE A 138 15.21 5.19 -2.82
C PHE A 138 15.63 6.56 -3.36
N LEU A 139 15.92 6.67 -4.67
CA LEU A 139 16.38 7.91 -5.29
C LEU A 139 15.33 9.03 -5.19
N ILE A 140 14.05 8.69 -5.34
CA ILE A 140 12.94 9.64 -5.22
C ILE A 140 12.79 10.14 -3.79
N ASN A 141 12.88 9.23 -2.80
CA ASN A 141 12.83 9.60 -1.40
C ASN A 141 14.06 10.40 -0.95
N TYR A 142 15.24 10.11 -1.50
CA TYR A 142 16.47 10.85 -1.24
C TYR A 142 16.37 12.32 -1.69
N ARG A 143 15.69 12.56 -2.82
CA ARG A 143 15.41 13.92 -3.34
C ARG A 143 14.41 14.73 -2.50
N GLY A 144 13.73 14.09 -1.55
CA GLY A 144 12.90 14.75 -0.55
C GLY A 144 11.40 14.46 -0.68
N ILE A 145 10.69 14.65 0.43
CA ILE A 145 9.26 14.30 0.57
C ILE A 145 8.34 15.07 -0.40
N VAL A 146 8.72 16.27 -0.84
CA VAL A 146 7.93 17.04 -1.83
C VAL A 146 7.91 16.34 -3.18
N ILE A 147 9.05 15.81 -3.63
CA ILE A 147 9.17 15.11 -4.90
C ILE A 147 8.50 13.74 -4.78
N SER A 148 8.78 13.00 -3.70
CA SER A 148 8.10 11.73 -3.39
C SER A 148 6.58 11.89 -3.39
N GLY A 149 6.04 12.92 -2.75
CA GLY A 149 4.59 13.20 -2.74
C GLY A 149 3.98 13.51 -4.11
N LYS A 150 4.72 14.19 -5.00
CA LYS A 150 4.26 14.42 -6.39
C LYS A 150 4.22 13.12 -7.19
N VAL A 151 5.26 12.29 -7.06
CA VAL A 151 5.31 10.96 -7.69
C VAL A 151 4.19 10.09 -7.15
N GLN A 152 3.97 10.07 -5.84
CA GLN A 152 2.89 9.31 -5.20
C GLN A 152 1.52 9.69 -5.77
N LEU A 153 1.27 10.99 -5.95
CA LEU A 153 0.02 11.47 -6.53
C LEU A 153 -0.15 11.01 -7.98
N ALA A 154 0.90 11.09 -8.80
CA ALA A 154 0.85 10.63 -10.18
C ALA A 154 0.60 9.10 -10.27
N VAL A 155 1.30 8.33 -9.43
CA VAL A 155 1.15 6.87 -9.36
C VAL A 155 -0.25 6.49 -8.94
N ILE A 156 -0.82 7.10 -7.89
CA ILE A 156 -2.17 6.72 -7.46
C ILE A 156 -3.24 7.11 -8.47
N VAL A 157 -3.10 8.24 -9.17
CA VAL A 157 -4.01 8.61 -10.26
C VAL A 157 -3.96 7.57 -11.38
N ALA A 158 -2.76 7.09 -11.74
CA ALA A 158 -2.60 6.02 -12.73
C ALA A 158 -3.24 4.70 -12.26
N ILE A 159 -3.01 4.30 -11.01
CA ILE A 159 -3.61 3.08 -10.43
C ILE A 159 -5.13 3.17 -10.46
N VAL A 160 -5.71 4.25 -9.89
CA VAL A 160 -7.17 4.42 -9.83
C VAL A 160 -7.76 4.47 -11.24
N GLY A 161 -7.13 5.20 -12.17
CA GLY A 161 -7.58 5.27 -13.55
C GLY A 161 -7.60 3.90 -14.24
N LEU A 162 -6.55 3.10 -14.08
CA LEU A 162 -6.47 1.76 -14.65
C LEU A 162 -7.45 0.78 -13.99
N LEU A 163 -7.62 0.83 -12.67
CA LEU A 163 -8.60 0.01 -11.94
C LEU A 163 -10.03 0.33 -12.38
N LEU A 164 -10.38 1.62 -12.44
CA LEU A 164 -11.70 2.06 -12.90
C LEU A 164 -11.95 1.66 -14.36
N THR A 165 -10.95 1.81 -15.22
CA THR A 165 -11.05 1.38 -16.63
C THR A 165 -11.34 -0.12 -16.71
N ALA A 166 -10.64 -0.94 -15.93
CA ALA A 166 -10.88 -2.38 -15.90
C ALA A 166 -12.29 -2.73 -15.40
N VAL A 167 -12.74 -2.08 -14.32
CA VAL A 167 -14.09 -2.29 -13.78
C VAL A 167 -15.16 -1.88 -14.81
N ILE A 168 -15.04 -0.70 -15.42
CA ILE A 168 -15.99 -0.21 -16.42
C ILE A 168 -16.00 -1.11 -17.66
N ALA A 169 -14.82 -1.49 -18.17
CA ALA A 169 -14.70 -2.35 -19.34
C ALA A 169 -15.22 -3.78 -19.07
N SER A 170 -15.21 -4.23 -17.82
CA SER A 170 -15.78 -5.52 -17.42
C SER A 170 -17.31 -5.51 -17.29
N ALA A 171 -17.93 -4.33 -17.13
CA ALA A 171 -19.36 -4.23 -16.85
C ALA A 171 -20.28 -4.95 -17.86
N PRO A 172 -20.03 -4.90 -19.19
CA PRO A 172 -20.82 -5.65 -20.18
C PRO A 172 -20.68 -7.17 -20.08
N LEU A 173 -19.60 -7.66 -19.46
CA LEU A 173 -19.32 -9.08 -19.29
C LEU A 173 -19.90 -9.65 -17.99
N VAL A 174 -20.39 -8.79 -17.09
CA VAL A 174 -20.97 -9.19 -15.81
C VAL A 174 -22.34 -9.81 -16.05
N ARG A 175 -22.53 -11.04 -15.55
CA ARG A 175 -23.79 -11.77 -15.61
C ARG A 175 -24.38 -11.93 -14.20
N VAL A 176 -25.65 -11.58 -14.03
CA VAL A 176 -26.32 -11.61 -12.72
C VAL A 176 -26.44 -13.04 -12.20
N GLU A 177 -26.53 -14.01 -13.11
CA GLU A 177 -26.58 -15.44 -12.80
C GLU A 177 -25.32 -15.92 -12.08
N ASN A 178 -24.18 -15.26 -12.29
CA ASN A 178 -22.90 -15.62 -11.66
C ASN A 178 -22.86 -15.33 -10.15
N PHE A 179 -23.83 -14.56 -9.62
CA PHE A 179 -23.98 -14.33 -8.19
C PHE A 179 -24.86 -15.39 -7.50
N SER A 180 -25.45 -16.32 -8.26
CA SER A 180 -26.31 -17.39 -7.75
C SER A 180 -25.71 -18.78 -8.04
N PRO A 181 -25.67 -19.69 -7.05
CA PRO A 181 -26.00 -19.47 -5.64
C PRO A 181 -24.96 -18.55 -4.96
N PHE A 182 -25.41 -17.68 -4.05
CA PHE A 182 -24.51 -16.72 -3.40
C PHE A 182 -23.53 -17.38 -2.43
N PHE A 183 -23.98 -18.41 -1.70
CA PHE A 183 -23.16 -19.22 -0.78
C PHE A 183 -22.92 -20.63 -1.36
N PRO A 184 -22.16 -20.79 -2.47
CA PRO A 184 -21.97 -22.09 -3.11
C PRO A 184 -21.22 -23.10 -2.22
N TYR A 185 -20.40 -22.61 -1.29
CA TYR A 185 -19.58 -23.41 -0.39
C TYR A 185 -19.98 -23.25 1.10
N GLY A 186 -21.14 -22.65 1.36
CA GLY A 186 -21.59 -22.32 2.72
C GLY A 186 -20.92 -21.08 3.33
N ILE A 187 -21.13 -20.85 4.63
CA ILE A 187 -20.69 -19.63 5.34
C ILE A 187 -19.24 -19.70 5.82
N LEU A 188 -18.74 -20.89 6.17
CA LEU A 188 -17.41 -21.05 6.77
C LEU A 188 -16.26 -20.55 5.87
N PRO A 189 -16.28 -20.79 4.53
CA PRO A 189 -15.24 -20.26 3.64
C PRO A 189 -15.18 -18.74 3.56
N VAL A 190 -16.26 -18.03 3.91
CA VAL A 190 -16.27 -16.56 3.98
C VAL A 190 -15.29 -16.07 5.05
N GLY A 191 -15.19 -16.77 6.19
CA GLY A 191 -14.21 -16.46 7.23
C GLY A 191 -12.76 -16.70 6.79
N VAL A 192 -12.52 -17.77 6.02
CA VAL A 192 -11.19 -18.08 5.46
C VAL A 192 -10.80 -17.01 4.43
N ALA A 193 -11.73 -16.63 3.55
CA ALA A 193 -11.52 -15.54 2.60
C ALA A 193 -11.26 -14.21 3.32
N ALA A 194 -11.99 -13.93 4.41
CA ALA A 194 -11.78 -12.72 5.22
C ALA A 194 -10.37 -12.65 5.82
N ALA A 195 -9.83 -13.76 6.32
CA ALA A 195 -8.47 -13.81 6.84
C ALA A 195 -7.42 -13.44 5.77
N LEU A 196 -7.62 -13.86 4.52
CA LEU A 196 -6.75 -13.47 3.40
C LEU A 196 -6.96 -12.01 2.98
N ILE A 197 -8.21 -11.56 2.91
CA ILE A 197 -8.56 -10.18 2.51
C ILE A 197 -8.01 -9.16 3.51
N PHE A 198 -7.90 -9.51 4.81
CA PHE A 198 -7.33 -8.64 5.84
C PHE A 198 -5.98 -8.04 5.45
N TRP A 199 -5.15 -8.79 4.71
CA TRP A 199 -3.88 -8.30 4.15
C TRP A 199 -4.04 -7.03 3.29
N SER A 200 -5.16 -6.90 2.56
CA SER A 200 -5.44 -5.74 1.69
C SER A 200 -5.75 -4.44 2.45
N TYR A 201 -5.99 -4.53 3.76
CA TYR A 201 -6.35 -3.41 4.62
C TYR A 201 -5.22 -3.01 5.58
N LEU A 202 -4.07 -3.66 5.51
CA LEU A 202 -2.84 -3.21 6.17
C LEU A 202 -2.25 -2.02 5.41
N GLY A 203 -1.64 -1.07 6.13
CA GLY A 203 -0.96 0.09 5.56
C GLY A 203 -1.47 1.45 5.98
N TYR A 204 -2.62 1.53 6.67
CA TYR A 204 -3.08 2.79 7.26
C TYR A 204 -2.09 3.32 8.31
N GLU A 205 -1.38 2.44 9.00
CA GLU A 205 -0.36 2.81 9.98
C GLU A 205 0.83 3.53 9.34
N ASN A 206 1.16 3.29 8.07
CA ASN A 206 2.38 3.82 7.46
C ASN A 206 2.41 5.36 7.41
N VAL A 207 1.25 6.01 7.21
CA VAL A 207 1.19 7.49 7.16
C VAL A 207 1.40 8.13 8.52
N SER A 208 1.15 7.40 9.62
CA SER A 208 1.47 7.89 10.96
C SER A 208 2.98 8.10 11.16
N ASN A 209 3.82 7.38 10.40
CA ASN A 209 5.27 7.50 10.50
C ASN A 209 5.80 8.88 10.06
N VAL A 210 5.04 9.61 9.23
CA VAL A 210 5.42 10.92 8.68
C VAL A 210 4.65 12.09 9.33
N ALA A 211 4.09 11.90 10.53
CA ALA A 211 3.23 12.90 11.18
C ALA A 211 3.88 14.27 11.39
N GLU A 212 5.19 14.34 11.68
CA GLU A 212 5.93 15.62 11.83
C GLU A 212 5.98 16.45 10.54
N GLU A 213 5.83 15.80 9.37
CA GLU A 213 5.95 16.45 8.07
C GLU A 213 4.61 16.97 7.52
N PHE A 214 3.50 16.80 8.26
CA PHE A 214 2.21 17.39 7.92
C PHE A 214 2.21 18.90 8.11
N LYS A 215 1.58 19.61 7.17
CA LYS A 215 1.36 21.06 7.30
C LYS A 215 0.29 21.38 8.35
N ASN A 216 -0.84 20.67 8.32
CA ASN A 216 -1.97 20.84 9.24
C ASN A 216 -2.44 19.48 9.77
N PRO A 217 -1.68 18.82 10.67
CA PRO A 217 -1.93 17.44 11.02
C PRO A 217 -3.30 17.19 11.68
N GLU A 218 -3.72 18.03 12.63
CA GLU A 218 -5.02 17.91 13.32
C GLU A 218 -6.21 17.75 12.37
N ARG A 219 -6.19 18.46 11.24
CA ARG A 219 -7.27 18.41 10.25
C ARG A 219 -7.01 17.39 9.14
N ASP A 220 -5.79 17.41 8.61
CA ASP A 220 -5.47 16.68 7.38
C ASP A 220 -5.37 15.18 7.64
N PHE A 221 -4.98 14.71 8.83
CA PHE A 221 -4.97 13.28 9.17
C PHE A 221 -6.37 12.66 9.12
N HIS A 222 -7.33 13.23 9.87
CA HIS A 222 -8.69 12.71 9.91
C HIS A 222 -9.39 12.77 8.55
N ARG A 223 -9.22 13.87 7.81
CA ARG A 223 -9.87 13.99 6.49
C ARG A 223 -9.25 13.06 5.46
N SER A 224 -7.93 12.93 5.45
CA SER A 224 -7.25 12.07 4.47
C SER A 224 -7.53 10.60 4.73
N ILE A 225 -7.60 10.17 5.98
CA ILE A 225 -7.88 8.76 6.30
C ILE A 225 -9.32 8.37 5.94
N VAL A 226 -10.31 9.20 6.27
CA VAL A 226 -11.72 8.94 5.95
C VAL A 226 -11.90 8.83 4.44
N LEU A 227 -11.35 9.81 3.69
CA LEU A 227 -11.42 9.80 2.24
C LEU A 227 -10.72 8.56 1.65
N SER A 228 -9.56 8.19 2.19
CA SER A 228 -8.81 7.03 1.70
C SER A 228 -9.59 5.74 1.95
N VAL A 229 -10.11 5.51 3.16
CA VAL A 229 -10.92 4.32 3.49
C VAL A 229 -12.10 4.20 2.54
N VAL A 230 -12.87 5.27 2.34
CA VAL A 230 -14.05 5.25 1.46
C VAL A 230 -13.65 4.90 0.02
N VAL A 231 -12.63 5.55 -0.53
CA VAL A 231 -12.20 5.32 -1.92
C VAL A 231 -11.62 3.92 -2.10
N ILE A 232 -10.77 3.46 -1.17
CA ILE A 232 -10.16 2.12 -1.20
C ILE A 232 -11.23 1.04 -1.11
N SER A 233 -12.17 1.15 -0.16
CA SER A 233 -13.27 0.20 -0.01
C SER A 233 -14.16 0.15 -1.24
N ALA A 234 -14.50 1.30 -1.82
CA ALA A 234 -15.26 1.36 -3.06
C ALA A 234 -14.53 0.66 -4.21
N LEU A 235 -13.22 0.90 -4.36
CA LEU A 235 -12.40 0.24 -5.39
C LEU A 235 -12.32 -1.27 -5.18
N TYR A 236 -12.02 -1.73 -3.96
CA TYR A 236 -11.93 -3.16 -3.65
C TYR A 236 -13.24 -3.90 -3.88
N LEU A 237 -14.37 -3.33 -3.45
CA LEU A 237 -15.70 -3.88 -3.70
C LEU A 237 -16.00 -3.92 -5.20
N SER A 238 -15.74 -2.84 -5.93
CA SER A 238 -15.98 -2.77 -7.39
C SER A 238 -15.18 -3.83 -8.15
N VAL A 239 -13.90 -3.98 -7.83
CA VAL A 239 -13.02 -4.98 -8.42
C VAL A 239 -13.48 -6.40 -8.09
N SER A 240 -13.89 -6.63 -6.84
CA SER A 240 -14.34 -7.95 -6.41
C SER A 240 -15.67 -8.33 -7.06
N MET A 241 -16.59 -7.38 -7.20
CA MET A 241 -17.85 -7.56 -7.93
C MET A 241 -17.60 -7.88 -9.41
N ALA A 242 -16.69 -7.17 -10.07
CA ALA A 242 -16.28 -7.47 -11.43
C ALA A 242 -15.67 -8.87 -11.55
N THR A 243 -14.82 -9.26 -10.61
CA THR A 243 -14.17 -10.58 -10.57
C THR A 243 -15.19 -11.72 -10.46
N VAL A 244 -16.15 -11.60 -9.56
CA VAL A 244 -17.23 -12.60 -9.38
C VAL A 244 -18.17 -12.59 -10.58
N GLY A 245 -18.64 -11.40 -10.98
CA GLY A 245 -19.63 -11.22 -12.03
C GLY A 245 -19.18 -11.67 -13.42
N THR A 246 -17.87 -11.64 -13.69
CA THR A 246 -17.29 -12.17 -14.94
C THR A 246 -16.78 -13.61 -14.82
N GLN A 247 -16.83 -14.22 -13.63
CA GLN A 247 -16.18 -15.50 -13.31
C GLN A 247 -14.69 -15.56 -13.66
N ALA A 248 -13.99 -14.41 -13.73
CA ALA A 248 -12.56 -14.34 -14.04
C ALA A 248 -11.70 -15.21 -13.09
N TYR A 249 -12.16 -15.42 -11.86
CA TYR A 249 -11.50 -16.27 -10.87
C TYR A 249 -11.47 -17.77 -11.23
N ARG A 250 -12.29 -18.24 -12.18
CA ARG A 250 -12.38 -19.65 -12.60
C ARG A 250 -11.41 -20.04 -13.71
N ALA A 251 -10.79 -19.07 -14.39
CA ALA A 251 -9.92 -19.32 -15.54
C ALA A 251 -8.64 -20.14 -15.22
N GLY A 252 -8.36 -20.40 -13.94
CA GLY A 252 -7.23 -21.21 -13.50
C GLY A 252 -5.90 -20.44 -13.57
N GLY A 253 -4.99 -20.76 -12.64
CA GLY A 253 -3.66 -20.14 -12.53
C GLY A 253 -3.55 -19.12 -11.40
N SER A 254 -2.37 -19.02 -10.80
CA SER A 254 -1.98 -18.08 -9.73
C SER A 254 -1.85 -16.63 -10.20
N VAL A 255 -2.38 -16.32 -11.38
CA VAL A 255 -2.11 -15.11 -12.15
C VAL A 255 -3.35 -14.24 -12.12
N ALA A 256 -3.19 -13.02 -11.62
CA ALA A 256 -4.24 -12.05 -11.31
C ALA A 256 -5.56 -12.22 -12.10
N PRO A 257 -6.71 -12.35 -11.43
CA PRO A 257 -8.03 -12.15 -12.06
C PRO A 257 -8.11 -10.83 -12.81
N PHE A 258 -7.35 -9.83 -12.36
CA PHE A 258 -7.19 -8.56 -13.07
C PHE A 258 -6.60 -8.72 -14.47
N ALA A 259 -5.64 -9.64 -14.64
CA ALA A 259 -5.08 -10.00 -15.94
C ALA A 259 -6.13 -10.62 -16.84
N ALA A 260 -6.94 -11.53 -16.29
CA ALA A 260 -8.04 -12.16 -17.02
C ALA A 260 -9.14 -11.14 -17.39
N ILE A 261 -9.54 -10.26 -16.46
CA ILE A 261 -10.53 -9.20 -16.68
C ILE A 261 -10.04 -8.26 -17.80
N LEU A 262 -8.81 -7.77 -17.70
CA LEU A 262 -8.24 -6.86 -18.69
C LEU A 262 -8.02 -7.54 -20.03
N SER A 263 -7.59 -8.80 -20.06
CA SER A 263 -7.39 -9.55 -21.32
C SER A 263 -8.72 -9.87 -22.01
N ASN A 264 -9.78 -10.16 -21.24
CA ASN A 264 -11.12 -10.35 -21.79
C ASN A 264 -11.71 -9.04 -22.34
N ALA A 265 -11.36 -7.90 -21.74
CA ALA A 265 -11.86 -6.60 -22.16
C ALA A 265 -11.05 -5.94 -23.29
N LEU A 266 -9.72 -6.08 -23.29
CA LEU A 266 -8.79 -5.36 -24.16
C LEU A 266 -8.02 -6.27 -25.13
N GLY A 267 -8.28 -7.59 -25.11
CA GLY A 267 -7.57 -8.56 -25.93
C GLY A 267 -6.07 -8.56 -25.64
N VAL A 268 -5.26 -8.45 -26.70
CA VAL A 268 -3.79 -8.46 -26.64
C VAL A 268 -3.21 -7.38 -25.72
N TYR A 269 -3.90 -6.24 -25.55
CA TYR A 269 -3.44 -5.16 -24.69
C TYR A 269 -3.66 -5.43 -23.20
N GLY A 270 -4.51 -6.39 -22.83
CA GLY A 270 -4.84 -6.67 -21.43
C GLY A 270 -3.66 -7.19 -20.61
N GLY A 271 -2.82 -8.05 -21.19
CA GLY A 271 -1.59 -8.52 -20.55
C GLY A 271 -0.60 -7.37 -20.28
N VAL A 272 -0.43 -6.48 -21.24
CA VAL A 272 0.43 -5.28 -21.12
C VAL A 272 -0.09 -4.35 -20.03
N SER A 273 -1.38 -4.01 -20.06
CA SER A 273 -2.01 -3.15 -19.05
C SER A 273 -1.88 -3.72 -17.64
N THR A 274 -1.98 -5.04 -17.49
CA THR A 274 -1.85 -5.72 -16.19
C THR A 274 -0.42 -5.64 -15.66
N GLY A 275 0.58 -5.94 -16.50
CA GLY A 275 1.98 -5.84 -16.11
C GLY A 275 2.36 -4.42 -15.69
N VAL A 276 1.92 -3.42 -16.47
CA VAL A 276 2.13 -2.01 -16.18
C VAL A 276 1.44 -1.59 -14.87
N LEU A 277 0.16 -1.97 -14.69
CA LEU A 277 -0.60 -1.69 -13.47
C LEU A 277 0.08 -2.27 -12.23
N ALA A 278 0.56 -3.53 -12.31
CA ALA A 278 1.24 -4.17 -11.20
C ALA A 278 2.52 -3.45 -10.79
N VAL A 279 3.31 -2.97 -11.77
CA VAL A 279 4.50 -2.16 -11.51
C VAL A 279 4.11 -0.85 -10.83
N PHE A 280 3.09 -0.14 -11.29
CA PHE A 280 2.64 1.11 -10.65
C PHE A 280 2.15 0.90 -9.21
N ILE A 281 1.33 -0.13 -8.98
CA ILE A 281 0.84 -0.50 -7.65
C ILE A 281 2.01 -0.74 -6.71
N ILE A 282 2.91 -1.63 -7.07
CA ILE A 282 3.99 -2.06 -6.18
C ILE A 282 5.04 -0.96 -6.02
N PHE A 283 5.37 -0.23 -7.07
CA PHE A 283 6.21 0.95 -6.96
C PHE A 283 5.59 2.00 -6.02
N GLY A 284 4.28 2.25 -6.13
CA GLY A 284 3.54 3.15 -5.25
C GLY A 284 3.59 2.72 -3.79
N THR A 285 3.36 1.44 -3.52
CA THR A 285 3.43 0.85 -2.16
C THR A 285 4.84 0.92 -1.60
N VAL A 286 5.84 0.47 -2.35
CA VAL A 286 7.24 0.52 -1.89
C VAL A 286 7.68 1.96 -1.67
N ASN A 287 7.34 2.91 -2.54
CA ASN A 287 7.67 4.31 -2.34
C ASN A 287 7.05 4.89 -1.06
N ALA A 288 5.77 4.59 -0.82
CA ALA A 288 5.06 5.04 0.38
C ALA A 288 5.68 4.45 1.65
N TYR A 289 5.99 3.14 1.66
CA TYR A 289 6.62 2.49 2.81
C TYR A 289 8.09 2.89 2.98
N THR A 290 8.88 3.07 1.91
CA THR A 290 10.23 3.65 2.00
C THR A 290 10.17 5.01 2.69
N THR A 291 9.17 5.84 2.33
CA THR A 291 8.94 7.14 2.96
C THR A 291 8.70 6.98 4.46
N GLY A 292 7.74 6.14 4.88
CA GLY A 292 7.39 5.98 6.29
C GLY A 292 8.45 5.26 7.12
N MET A 293 9.00 4.15 6.60
CA MET A 293 9.98 3.32 7.31
C MET A 293 11.29 4.06 7.58
N SER A 294 11.70 4.98 6.70
CA SER A 294 12.88 5.81 6.98
C SER A 294 12.68 6.70 8.21
N ARG A 295 11.43 7.05 8.56
CA ARG A 295 11.10 7.80 9.78
C ARG A 295 11.03 6.90 11.01
N VAL A 296 10.62 5.64 10.86
CA VAL A 296 10.71 4.65 11.95
C VAL A 296 12.18 4.43 12.35
N VAL A 297 13.05 4.18 11.36
CA VAL A 297 14.49 4.03 11.59
C VAL A 297 15.11 5.31 12.19
N TYR A 298 14.69 6.49 11.71
CA TYR A 298 15.11 7.78 12.27
C TYR A 298 14.72 7.92 13.75
N SER A 299 13.47 7.61 14.11
CA SER A 299 12.98 7.71 15.49
C SER A 299 13.68 6.70 16.41
N LEU A 300 13.86 5.46 15.95
CA LEU A 300 14.62 4.43 16.67
C LEU A 300 16.07 4.88 16.94
N ALA A 301 16.73 5.47 15.95
CA ALA A 301 18.09 5.99 16.10
C ALA A 301 18.18 7.23 17.01
N LYS A 302 17.14 8.06 17.03
CA LYS A 302 17.06 9.25 17.89
C LYS A 302 16.97 8.87 19.37
N GLU A 303 16.27 7.78 19.69
CA GLU A 303 16.06 7.28 21.05
C GLU A 303 17.14 6.28 21.52
N GLY A 304 18.10 5.93 20.65
CA GLY A 304 19.25 5.10 21.03
C GLY A 304 19.14 3.61 20.70
N GLY A 305 18.06 3.16 20.04
CA GLY A 305 17.94 1.79 19.53
C GLY A 305 18.84 1.48 18.32
N LEU A 306 19.42 2.51 17.70
CA LEU A 306 20.42 2.45 16.64
C LEU A 306 21.50 3.53 16.85
N PRO A 307 22.67 3.44 16.19
CA PRO A 307 23.68 4.49 16.27
C PRO A 307 23.11 5.87 15.92
N LYS A 308 23.32 6.87 16.78
CA LYS A 308 22.76 8.24 16.61
C LYS A 308 23.12 8.91 15.28
N SER A 309 24.20 8.46 14.62
CA SER A 309 24.55 8.90 13.27
C SER A 309 23.45 8.62 12.25
N VAL A 310 22.71 7.52 12.40
CA VAL A 310 21.61 7.12 11.51
C VAL A 310 20.47 8.14 11.54
N ALA A 311 20.27 8.85 12.65
CA ALA A 311 19.26 9.90 12.78
C ALA A 311 19.64 11.24 12.10
N ARG A 312 20.72 11.31 11.31
CA ARG A 312 21.12 12.55 10.64
C ARG A 312 20.16 12.93 9.49
N ILE A 313 19.71 14.17 9.51
CA ILE A 313 18.85 14.76 8.48
C ILE A 313 19.72 15.45 7.43
N HIS A 314 19.41 15.24 6.15
CA HIS A 314 20.12 15.87 5.04
C HIS A 314 19.73 17.36 4.94
N PRO A 315 20.70 18.30 4.94
CA PRO A 315 20.41 19.73 5.12
C PRO A 315 19.61 20.36 3.98
N LYS A 316 19.76 19.86 2.74
CA LYS A 316 19.07 20.42 1.56
C LYS A 316 17.67 19.83 1.34
N THR A 317 17.49 18.55 1.63
CA THR A 317 16.27 17.80 1.28
C THR A 317 15.36 17.57 2.47
N GLY A 318 15.88 17.70 3.70
CA GLY A 318 15.12 17.52 4.94
C GLY A 318 14.75 16.07 5.24
N VAL A 319 15.42 15.10 4.61
CA VAL A 319 15.15 13.66 4.80
C VAL A 319 16.21 12.98 5.67
N PRO A 320 15.84 11.94 6.44
CA PRO A 320 16.78 11.14 7.21
C PRO A 320 17.55 10.19 6.27
N HIS A 321 18.54 10.73 5.56
CA HIS A 321 19.24 10.04 4.46
C HIS A 321 19.99 8.77 4.86
N LEU A 322 20.55 8.69 6.07
CA LEU A 322 21.23 7.48 6.55
C LEU A 322 20.22 6.42 6.99
N SER A 323 19.09 6.83 7.60
CA SER A 323 17.96 5.94 7.86
C SER A 323 17.40 5.36 6.56
N LEU A 324 17.30 6.18 5.52
CA LEU A 324 16.87 5.77 4.19
C LEU A 324 17.86 4.78 3.54
N GLY A 325 19.18 4.96 3.74
CA GLY A 325 20.21 4.07 3.20
C GLY A 325 20.30 2.70 3.85
N LEU A 326 19.65 2.49 5.00
CA LEU A 326 19.56 1.18 5.67
C LEU A 326 18.40 0.31 5.17
N LEU A 327 17.47 0.90 4.42
CA LEU A 327 16.28 0.26 3.88
C LEU A 327 16.51 -0.25 2.45
#